data_AF-A0A5J4Q257-F1
#
_entry.id   AF-A0A5J4Q257-F1
#
_cell.length_a   1.000
_cell.length_b   1.000
_cell.length_c   1.000
_cell.angle_alpha   90.00
_cell.angle_beta   90.00
_cell.angle_gamma   90.00
#
_symmetry.space_group_name_H-M   'P 1'
#
loop_
_entity.id
_entity.type
_entity.pdbx_description
1 polymer ?
#
loop_
_entity_poly.entity_id
_entity_poly.type
_entity_poly.pdbx_seq_one_letter_code
_entity_poly.pdbx_strand_id
1 'polypeptide(L)'
;KKEGFIVLFGRGTSFYRWNTILAELEFCFKEEFIWDKGYCTSPLMSISRVHETISIHTKKNGTINKVKVPYLEMKRNDIDGICQDIKRMRSILKNTKSLDAVLGFLEKNTIEWEHANTKYKISTVGEYETRDRCLNVIMAMTNGMNEKSVIRTDRCDNDKFTKYAINSDNRKSGDRCVNVMQSIQCGMNEKSVIRQSSDRYNTIHPTQKPVRLLGRLLALVTKEGDTVLDPFAGSCSTAVACINTNRNYICYEIDKEYYDLSLKRLQKN
;
A
#
# COMPACT_ATOMS: atom_id res chain seq x y z
N LYS A 1 8.37 16.99 -11.70
CA LYS A 1 7.16 16.28 -12.21
C LYS A 1 5.90 17.01 -11.74
N LYS A 2 4.80 17.06 -12.51
CA LYS A 2 3.57 17.80 -12.11
C LYS A 2 2.88 17.23 -10.85
N GLU A 3 3.10 15.95 -10.55
CA GLU A 3 2.55 15.21 -9.40
C GLU A 3 3.70 14.52 -8.65
N GLY A 4 4.64 15.30 -8.12
CA GLY A 4 5.73 14.77 -7.31
C GLY A 4 5.26 14.48 -5.88
N PHE A 5 5.74 13.38 -5.31
CA PHE A 5 5.52 13.02 -3.92
C PHE A 5 6.73 13.34 -3.05
N ILE A 6 6.46 13.65 -1.78
CA ILE A 6 7.46 13.72 -0.71
C ILE A 6 7.05 12.72 0.36
N VAL A 7 8.01 11.89 0.76
CA VAL A 7 7.85 10.93 1.85
C VAL A 7 8.84 11.32 2.95
N LEU A 8 8.33 11.69 4.12
CA LEU A 8 9.15 12.04 5.27
C LEU A 8 9.10 10.93 6.31
N PHE A 9 10.25 10.66 6.94
CA PHE A 9 10.36 9.77 8.08
C PHE A 9 10.73 10.59 9.32
N GLY A 10 10.14 10.27 10.47
CA GLY A 10 10.57 10.87 11.71
C GLY A 10 9.61 10.68 12.87
N ARG A 11 9.83 11.48 13.92
CA ARG A 11 9.03 11.53 15.15
C ARG A 11 9.32 12.82 15.89
N GLY A 12 8.39 13.22 16.75
CA GLY A 12 8.55 14.39 17.61
C GLY A 12 8.42 15.73 16.88
N THR A 13 8.75 16.82 17.57
CA THR A 13 8.47 18.19 17.14
C THR A 13 9.06 18.54 15.77
N SER A 14 10.32 18.16 15.50
CA SER A 14 10.98 18.45 14.21
C SER A 14 10.26 17.82 13.03
N PHE A 15 9.75 16.59 13.18
CA PHE A 15 8.99 15.92 12.12
C PHE A 15 7.71 16.70 11.80
N TYR A 16 6.95 17.09 12.82
CA TYR A 16 5.71 17.86 12.59
C TYR A 16 5.97 19.24 11.99
N ARG A 17 7.06 19.91 12.40
CA ARG A 17 7.47 21.20 11.80
C ARG A 17 7.73 21.07 10.30
N TRP A 18 8.44 20.02 9.87
CA TRP A 18 8.65 19.77 8.44
C TRP A 18 7.35 19.52 7.68
N ASN A 19 6.39 18.82 8.28
CA ASN A 19 5.08 18.61 7.69
C ASN A 19 4.32 19.94 7.50
N THR A 20 4.40 20.86 8.47
CA THR A 20 3.80 22.20 8.35
C THR A 20 4.46 23.02 7.25
N ILE A 21 5.79 23.00 7.15
CA ILE A 21 6.54 23.67 6.08
C ILE A 21 6.11 23.14 4.70
N LEU A 22 5.90 21.83 4.56
CA LEU A 22 5.40 21.26 3.31
C LEU A 22 4.01 21.80 2.94
N ALA A 23 3.12 21.97 3.91
CA ALA A 23 1.81 22.55 3.68
C ALA A 23 1.90 24.02 3.23
N GLU A 24 2.81 24.80 3.82
CA GLU A 24 3.09 26.19 3.39
C GLU A 24 3.65 26.25 1.96
N LEU A 25 4.40 25.22 1.54
CA LEU A 25 4.92 25.05 0.18
C LEU A 25 3.90 24.43 -0.80
N GLU A 26 2.62 24.44 -0.44
CA GLU A 26 1.49 23.94 -1.25
C GLU A 26 1.55 22.42 -1.55
N PHE A 27 2.23 21.64 -0.72
CA PHE A 27 2.10 20.19 -0.75
C PHE A 27 0.86 19.75 0.03
N CYS A 28 0.03 18.92 -0.59
CA CYS A 28 -1.14 18.35 0.03
C CYS A 28 -0.77 17.05 0.76
N PHE A 29 -1.10 16.97 2.05
CA PHE A 29 -1.06 15.74 2.81
C PHE A 29 -1.96 14.67 2.18
N LYS A 30 -1.48 13.43 2.13
CA LYS A 30 -2.24 12.29 1.57
C LYS A 30 -2.51 11.19 2.58
N GLU A 31 -1.48 10.77 3.32
CA GLU A 31 -1.62 9.69 4.28
C GLU A 31 -0.46 9.69 5.28
N GLU A 32 -0.71 9.12 6.47
CA GLU A 32 0.31 8.83 7.47
C GLU A 32 0.42 7.31 7.69
N PHE A 33 1.66 6.82 7.71
CA PHE A 33 1.97 5.44 8.03
C PHE A 33 2.81 5.36 9.30
N ILE A 34 2.59 4.31 10.09
CA ILE A 34 3.43 3.94 11.21
C ILE A 34 4.30 2.77 10.78
N TRP A 35 5.60 2.99 10.71
CA TRP A 35 6.56 1.91 10.57
C TRP A 35 6.82 1.28 11.94
N ASP A 36 6.27 0.09 12.14
CA ASP A 36 6.54 -0.76 13.29
C ASP A 36 7.83 -1.57 13.03
N LYS A 37 8.86 -1.26 13.83
CA LYS A 37 10.20 -1.85 13.73
C LYS A 37 10.24 -3.27 14.30
N GLY A 38 9.17 -3.72 14.96
CA GLY A 38 9.01 -5.06 15.52
C GLY A 38 9.87 -5.37 16.75
N TYR A 39 10.89 -4.57 17.05
CA TYR A 39 11.81 -4.77 18.18
C TYR A 39 12.28 -3.44 18.78
N CYS A 40 12.33 -3.36 20.12
CA CYS A 40 12.89 -2.21 20.84
C CYS A 40 14.36 -2.44 21.19
N THR A 41 15.19 -1.39 21.16
CA THR A 41 16.62 -1.49 21.51
C THR A 41 16.86 -1.88 22.96
N SER A 42 16.02 -1.38 23.85
CA SER A 42 16.11 -1.65 25.28
C SER A 42 14.69 -1.76 25.83
N PRO A 43 14.32 -2.91 26.40
CA PRO A 43 13.02 -3.09 27.04
C PRO A 43 12.91 -2.33 28.37
N LEU A 44 14.03 -1.81 28.90
CA LEU A 44 14.11 -1.12 30.19
C LEU A 44 13.90 0.39 30.09
N MET A 45 13.66 0.92 28.88
CA MET A 45 13.30 2.33 28.73
C MET A 45 11.91 2.59 29.30
N SER A 46 11.67 3.78 29.87
CA SER A 46 10.35 4.20 30.37
C SER A 46 9.24 4.07 29.32
N ILE A 47 9.61 4.18 28.03
CA ILE A 47 8.75 3.78 26.92
C ILE A 47 9.59 3.06 25.85
N SER A 48 9.13 1.88 25.45
CA SER A 48 9.74 1.12 24.35
C SER A 48 9.50 1.83 23.02
N ARG A 49 10.57 2.36 22.42
CA ARG A 49 10.51 3.00 21.10
C ARG A 49 10.50 1.94 20.01
N VAL A 50 9.30 1.57 19.57
CA VAL A 50 9.08 0.49 18.59
C VAL A 50 8.66 0.95 17.21
N HIS A 51 8.45 2.25 17.00
CA HIS A 51 7.97 2.78 15.73
C HIS A 51 8.64 4.08 15.28
N GLU A 52 8.44 4.39 14.01
CA GLU A 52 8.72 5.68 13.36
C GLU A 52 7.52 6.08 12.51
N THR A 53 7.25 7.37 12.42
CA THR A 53 6.13 7.90 11.63
C THR A 53 6.62 8.25 10.24
N ILE A 54 5.76 8.02 9.25
CA ILE A 54 5.99 8.31 7.85
C ILE A 54 4.83 9.15 7.35
N SER A 55 5.09 10.32 6.78
CA SER A 55 4.05 11.12 6.15
C SER A 55 4.27 11.22 4.64
N ILE A 56 3.17 11.13 3.90
CA ILE A 56 3.16 11.24 2.44
C ILE A 56 2.43 12.50 2.03
N HIS A 57 3.11 13.29 1.22
CA HIS A 57 2.61 14.53 0.65
C HIS A 57 2.78 14.49 -0.86
N THR A 58 1.95 15.25 -1.59
CA THR A 58 2.12 15.41 -3.04
C THR A 58 1.84 16.83 -3.46
N LYS A 59 2.43 17.23 -4.58
CA LYS A 59 2.01 18.43 -5.29
C LYS A 59 0.70 18.14 -6.05
N LYS A 60 -0.25 19.07 -6.04
CA LYS A 60 -1.54 18.98 -6.76
C LYS A 60 -2.38 17.74 -6.38
N ASN A 61 -2.94 17.05 -7.37
CA ASN A 61 -3.92 15.97 -7.21
C ASN A 61 -3.31 14.56 -7.27
N GLY A 62 -2.02 14.41 -6.95
CA GLY A 62 -1.38 13.10 -6.88
C GLY A 62 -2.19 12.13 -6.00
N THR A 63 -2.31 10.88 -6.44
CA THR A 63 -3.11 9.86 -5.76
C THR A 63 -2.21 8.69 -5.38
N ILE A 64 -2.39 8.16 -4.16
CA ILE A 64 -1.66 6.99 -3.69
C ILE A 64 -2.10 5.76 -4.48
N ASN A 65 -1.14 4.99 -4.96
CA ASN A 65 -1.40 3.76 -5.69
C ASN A 65 -2.00 2.69 -4.77
N LYS A 66 -2.94 1.90 -5.29
CA LYS A 66 -3.40 0.69 -4.61
C LYS A 66 -2.35 -0.40 -4.78
N VAL A 67 -1.62 -0.70 -3.72
CA VAL A 67 -0.57 -1.73 -3.71
C VAL A 67 -1.07 -2.97 -2.99
N LYS A 68 -0.73 -4.14 -3.55
CA LYS A 68 -0.97 -5.45 -2.95
C LYS A 68 0.32 -6.00 -2.34
N VAL A 69 0.25 -6.41 -1.08
CA VAL A 69 1.29 -7.11 -0.35
C VAL A 69 0.91 -8.59 -0.26
N PRO A 70 1.83 -9.54 -0.52
CA PRO A 70 1.54 -10.97 -0.41
C PRO A 70 0.90 -11.34 0.94
N TYR A 71 -0.06 -12.27 0.93
CA TYR A 71 -0.82 -12.67 2.13
C TYR A 71 0.09 -13.09 3.29
N LEU A 72 1.03 -14.01 3.01
CA LEU A 72 1.95 -14.53 4.04
C LEU A 72 2.85 -13.43 4.62
N GLU A 73 3.24 -12.44 3.81
CA GLU A 73 3.99 -11.29 4.30
C GLU A 73 3.11 -10.39 5.20
N MET A 74 1.88 -10.11 4.77
CA MET A 74 0.94 -9.28 5.51
C MET A 74 0.48 -9.92 6.84
N LYS A 75 0.39 -11.26 6.87
CA LYS A 75 -0.04 -12.07 8.01
C LYS A 75 1.13 -12.64 8.81
N ARG A 76 2.37 -12.22 8.51
CA ARG A 76 3.55 -12.68 9.23
C ARG A 76 3.40 -12.39 10.72
N ASN A 77 3.53 -13.42 11.55
CA ASN A 77 3.37 -13.38 13.00
C ASN A 77 1.94 -13.02 13.49
N ASP A 78 0.92 -13.06 12.62
CA ASP A 78 -0.50 -12.94 12.96
C ASP A 78 -1.12 -14.35 12.95
N ILE A 79 -0.68 -15.21 13.88
CA ILE A 79 -1.13 -16.60 13.98
C ILE A 79 -2.64 -16.64 14.23
N ASP A 80 -3.16 -15.77 15.09
CA ASP A 80 -4.59 -15.69 15.38
C ASP A 80 -5.41 -15.34 14.14
N GLY A 81 -4.95 -14.37 13.34
CA GLY A 81 -5.58 -14.02 12.08
C GLY A 81 -5.55 -15.18 11.07
N ILE A 82 -4.44 -15.92 10.98
CA ILE A 82 -4.34 -17.11 10.13
C ILE A 82 -5.31 -18.20 10.63
N CYS A 83 -5.37 -18.44 11.94
CA CYS A 83 -6.31 -19.39 12.54
C CYS A 83 -7.77 -19.01 12.26
N GLN A 84 -8.11 -17.71 12.28
CA GLN A 84 -9.44 -17.24 11.90
C GLN A 84 -9.74 -17.51 10.43
N ASP A 85 -8.78 -17.26 9.54
CA ASP A 85 -8.93 -17.53 8.11
C ASP A 85 -9.10 -19.03 7.84
N ILE A 86 -8.33 -19.89 8.52
CA ILE A 86 -8.51 -21.36 8.47
C ILE A 86 -9.87 -21.79 9.01
N LYS A 87 -10.33 -21.21 10.14
CA LYS A 87 -11.66 -21.50 10.70
C LYS A 87 -12.78 -21.10 9.72
N ARG A 88 -12.61 -19.99 9.00
CA ARG A 88 -13.53 -19.59 7.91
C ARG A 88 -13.51 -20.60 6.78
N MET A 89 -12.33 -21.02 6.32
CA MET A 89 -12.21 -22.05 5.29
C MET A 89 -12.85 -23.38 5.69
N ARG A 90 -12.65 -23.82 6.94
CA ARG A 90 -13.30 -25.02 7.49
C ARG A 90 -14.83 -24.92 7.45
N SER A 91 -15.40 -23.73 7.63
CA SER A 91 -16.86 -23.54 7.61
C SER A 91 -17.47 -23.74 6.21
N ILE A 92 -16.68 -23.55 5.15
CA ILE A 92 -17.10 -23.75 3.75
C ILE A 92 -17.48 -25.21 3.50
N LEU A 93 -16.76 -26.16 4.09
CA LEU A 93 -17.00 -27.59 3.88
C LEU A 93 -18.39 -28.05 4.35
N LYS A 94 -19.13 -27.20 5.07
CA LYS A 94 -20.50 -27.44 5.53
C LYS A 94 -21.55 -26.61 4.78
N ASN A 95 -21.15 -25.69 3.91
CA ASN A 95 -22.03 -24.76 3.18
C ASN A 95 -21.76 -24.86 1.68
N THR A 96 -22.64 -25.56 0.96
CA THR A 96 -22.54 -25.81 -0.48
C THR A 96 -22.48 -24.52 -1.30
N LYS A 97 -23.29 -23.51 -0.97
CA LYS A 97 -23.31 -22.23 -1.68
C LYS A 97 -21.96 -21.49 -1.61
N SER A 98 -21.36 -21.45 -0.42
CA SER A 98 -20.04 -20.82 -0.24
C SER A 98 -18.92 -21.65 -0.90
N LEU A 99 -19.07 -22.98 -0.93
CA LEU A 99 -18.13 -23.87 -1.60
C LEU A 99 -18.13 -23.66 -3.12
N ASP A 100 -19.32 -23.60 -3.71
CA ASP A 100 -19.50 -23.36 -5.16
C ASP A 100 -18.96 -21.99 -5.56
N ALA A 101 -19.16 -20.96 -4.73
CA ALA A 101 -18.60 -19.64 -4.96
C ALA A 101 -17.06 -19.62 -4.93
N VAL A 102 -16.44 -20.38 -4.02
CA VAL A 102 -14.98 -20.51 -3.94
C VAL A 102 -14.43 -21.32 -5.12
N LEU A 103 -15.08 -22.42 -5.49
CA LEU A 103 -14.71 -23.22 -6.66
C LEU A 103 -14.79 -22.36 -7.93
N GLY A 104 -15.88 -21.60 -8.10
CA GLY A 104 -16.05 -20.67 -9.20
C GLY A 104 -14.95 -19.60 -9.26
N PHE A 105 -14.52 -19.05 -8.12
CA PHE A 105 -13.39 -18.13 -8.07
C PHE A 105 -12.07 -18.80 -8.48
N LEU A 106 -11.79 -20.01 -7.99
CA LEU A 106 -10.55 -20.72 -8.31
C LEU A 106 -10.45 -21.11 -9.79
N GLU A 107 -11.58 -21.49 -10.40
CA GLU A 107 -11.63 -21.89 -11.81
C GLU A 107 -11.67 -20.69 -12.78
N LYS A 108 -12.40 -19.63 -12.41
CA LYS A 108 -12.74 -18.53 -13.34
C LYS A 108 -12.09 -17.19 -12.97
N ASN A 109 -11.47 -17.08 -11.79
CA ASN A 109 -10.90 -15.86 -11.22
C ASN A 109 -11.92 -14.69 -11.11
N THR A 110 -13.21 -14.99 -10.97
CA THR A 110 -14.30 -14.00 -10.87
C THR A 110 -15.04 -14.08 -9.53
N ILE A 111 -15.63 -12.96 -9.09
CA ILE A 111 -16.41 -12.86 -7.85
C ILE A 111 -17.86 -12.52 -8.21
N GLU A 112 -18.79 -13.38 -7.81
CA GLU A 112 -20.22 -13.10 -7.85
C GLU A 112 -20.65 -12.37 -6.58
N TRP A 113 -21.42 -11.29 -6.72
CA TRP A 113 -21.87 -10.46 -5.60
C TRP A 113 -23.38 -10.60 -5.41
N GLU A 114 -23.84 -10.90 -4.20
CA GLU A 114 -25.26 -10.87 -3.89
C GLU A 114 -25.76 -9.43 -3.70
N HIS A 115 -26.91 -9.12 -4.28
CA HIS A 115 -27.60 -7.84 -4.06
C HIS A 115 -28.23 -7.85 -2.66
N ALA A 116 -27.72 -7.01 -1.75
CA ALA A 116 -28.35 -6.83 -0.45
C ALA A 116 -29.76 -6.22 -0.62
N ASN A 117 -30.77 -6.91 -0.10
CA ASN A 117 -32.18 -6.52 -0.16
C ASN A 117 -32.43 -5.22 0.65
N THR A 118 -32.67 -4.10 -0.02
CA THR A 118 -32.95 -2.80 0.62
C THR A 118 -34.43 -2.68 0.98
N LYS A 119 -34.83 -3.11 2.18
CA LYS A 119 -36.22 -2.96 2.69
C LYS A 119 -36.53 -1.59 3.31
N TYR A 120 -35.53 -0.72 3.51
CA TYR A 120 -35.74 0.61 4.09
C TYR A 120 -34.90 1.65 3.36
N LYS A 121 -35.55 2.50 2.56
CA LYS A 121 -34.96 3.72 1.99
C LYS A 121 -35.82 4.91 2.39
N ILE A 122 -35.25 5.84 3.15
CA ILE A 122 -35.73 7.21 3.27
C ILE A 122 -34.53 8.10 2.92
N SER A 123 -34.59 8.74 1.76
CA SER A 123 -34.08 10.10 1.52
C SER A 123 -34.34 10.50 0.08
N THR A 124 -34.94 11.68 -0.04
CA THR A 124 -35.44 12.37 -1.23
C THR A 124 -34.34 13.10 -2.03
N VAL A 125 -34.71 13.47 -3.26
CA VAL A 125 -34.08 14.48 -4.17
C VAL A 125 -32.79 14.04 -4.88
N GLY A 126 -32.56 14.23 -6.18
CA GLY A 126 -33.28 14.85 -7.30
C GLY A 126 -32.45 14.65 -8.58
N GLU A 127 -33.11 14.76 -9.74
CA GLU A 127 -32.58 14.49 -11.09
C GLU A 127 -31.43 15.43 -11.48
N TYR A 128 -30.26 14.88 -11.85
CA TYR A 128 -29.25 15.56 -12.68
C TYR A 128 -28.51 14.55 -13.55
N GLU A 129 -28.56 14.78 -14.87
CA GLU A 129 -27.89 13.99 -15.91
C GLU A 129 -26.35 14.07 -15.76
N THR A 130 -25.74 12.93 -15.41
CA THR A 130 -24.29 12.74 -15.44
C THR A 130 -23.99 11.67 -16.48
N ARG A 131 -23.06 11.96 -17.41
CA ARG A 131 -22.72 11.09 -18.55
C ARG A 131 -22.50 9.62 -18.12
N ASP A 132 -23.10 8.71 -18.88
CA ASP A 132 -23.23 7.30 -18.54
C ASP A 132 -21.89 6.54 -18.50
N ARG A 133 -21.75 5.62 -17.54
CA ARG A 133 -20.57 4.76 -17.37
C ARG A 133 -20.26 3.96 -18.64
N CYS A 134 -21.28 3.60 -19.40
CA CYS A 134 -21.12 2.80 -20.61
C CYS A 134 -20.27 3.52 -21.67
N LEU A 135 -20.34 4.85 -21.75
CA LEU A 135 -19.55 5.63 -22.71
C LEU A 135 -18.04 5.56 -22.40
N ASN A 136 -17.66 5.55 -21.12
CA ASN A 136 -16.27 5.41 -20.69
C ASN A 136 -15.72 3.99 -20.92
N VAL A 137 -16.57 2.96 -20.77
CA VAL A 137 -16.21 1.56 -21.04
C VAL A 137 -15.97 1.35 -22.54
N ILE A 138 -16.80 1.95 -23.40
CA ILE A 138 -16.64 1.88 -24.85
C ILE A 138 -15.35 2.59 -25.31
N MET A 139 -15.03 3.78 -24.77
CA MET A 139 -13.76 4.46 -25.08
C MET A 139 -12.52 3.65 -24.62
N ALA A 140 -12.62 2.91 -23.51
CA ALA A 140 -11.55 2.04 -23.04
C ALA A 140 -11.36 0.80 -23.94
N MET A 141 -12.42 0.29 -24.55
CA MET A 141 -12.36 -0.79 -25.54
C MET A 141 -11.71 -0.34 -26.85
N THR A 142 -11.94 0.91 -27.26
CA THR A 142 -11.40 1.44 -28.53
C THR A 142 -9.95 1.94 -28.42
N ASN A 143 -9.58 2.58 -27.30
CA ASN A 143 -8.30 3.29 -27.17
C ASN A 143 -7.29 2.62 -26.22
N GLY A 144 -7.66 1.49 -25.59
CA GLY A 144 -6.86 0.83 -24.56
C GLY A 144 -6.92 1.50 -23.19
N MET A 145 -6.51 0.75 -22.15
CA MET A 145 -6.45 1.23 -20.76
C MET A 145 -5.03 1.65 -20.37
N ASN A 146 -4.91 2.66 -19.50
CA ASN A 146 -3.61 3.12 -18.99
C ASN A 146 -2.91 2.02 -18.16
N GLU A 147 -1.65 1.77 -18.49
CA GLU A 147 -0.81 0.74 -17.88
C GLU A 147 -0.46 1.06 -16.41
N LYS A 148 -0.50 0.02 -15.55
CA LYS A 148 -0.19 0.07 -14.12
C LYS A 148 0.89 -0.98 -13.84
N SER A 149 2.16 -0.56 -13.82
CA SER A 149 3.28 -1.48 -13.73
C SER A 149 3.24 -2.42 -12.51
N VAL A 150 3.60 -3.68 -12.80
CA VAL A 150 3.79 -4.88 -11.96
C VAL A 150 2.62 -5.28 -11.05
N ILE A 151 1.41 -5.36 -11.59
CA ILE A 151 0.35 -6.28 -11.13
C ILE A 151 -0.42 -6.74 -12.39
N ARG A 152 -0.70 -8.05 -12.52
CA ARG A 152 -1.40 -8.63 -13.68
C ARG A 152 -2.70 -7.90 -14.04
N THR A 153 -2.97 -7.88 -15.34
CA THR A 153 -4.09 -7.25 -16.04
C THR A 153 -5.37 -8.08 -16.08
N ASP A 154 -5.45 -9.21 -15.37
CA ASP A 154 -6.60 -10.13 -15.35
C ASP A 154 -7.73 -9.71 -14.37
N ARG A 155 -7.61 -8.52 -13.78
CA ARG A 155 -8.56 -7.98 -12.80
C ARG A 155 -9.75 -7.29 -13.47
N CYS A 156 -10.95 -7.82 -13.30
CA CYS A 156 -12.21 -7.10 -13.57
C CYS A 156 -12.69 -6.38 -12.30
N ASP A 157 -12.41 -5.09 -12.16
CA ASP A 157 -13.04 -4.24 -11.13
C ASP A 157 -14.43 -3.78 -11.63
N ASN A 158 -15.44 -3.82 -10.75
CA ASN A 158 -16.74 -3.19 -11.02
C ASN A 158 -16.78 -1.81 -10.33
N ASP A 159 -16.62 -0.75 -11.12
CA ASP A 159 -16.45 0.64 -10.70
C ASP A 159 -17.76 1.32 -10.24
N LYS A 160 -18.15 1.13 -8.99
CA LYS A 160 -19.13 2.03 -8.33
C LYS A 160 -18.57 2.60 -7.03
N PHE A 161 -18.09 3.85 -7.09
CA PHE A 161 -17.78 4.71 -5.94
C PHE A 161 -19.00 5.58 -5.56
N THR A 162 -19.20 5.84 -4.27
CA THR A 162 -20.12 6.88 -3.75
C THR A 162 -19.34 7.99 -3.06
N LYS A 163 -19.80 9.24 -3.24
CA LYS A 163 -19.08 10.50 -3.00
C LYS A 163 -19.16 11.04 -1.56
N TYR A 164 -19.83 10.36 -0.63
CA TYR A 164 -20.01 10.86 0.74
C TYR A 164 -19.77 9.72 1.73
N ALA A 165 -18.64 9.74 2.42
CA ALA A 165 -18.24 8.71 3.36
C ALA A 165 -18.03 9.30 4.76
N ILE A 166 -19.08 9.19 5.59
CA ILE A 166 -18.94 8.90 7.01
C ILE A 166 -19.75 7.62 7.22
N ASN A 167 -19.07 6.48 7.18
CA ASN A 167 -19.55 5.13 7.50
C ASN A 167 -21.04 4.82 7.18
N SER A 168 -21.35 4.59 5.91
CA SER A 168 -22.58 3.90 5.48
C SER A 168 -22.28 3.05 4.25
N ASP A 169 -21.28 2.17 4.38
CA ASP A 169 -20.82 1.38 3.26
C ASP A 169 -21.80 0.24 2.96
N ASN A 170 -22.74 0.50 2.06
CA ASN A 170 -23.46 -0.51 1.25
C ASN A 170 -22.47 -1.19 0.28
N ARG A 171 -21.30 -1.60 0.76
CA ARG A 171 -20.40 -2.45 -0.01
C ARG A 171 -21.14 -3.76 -0.23
N LYS A 172 -21.27 -4.17 -1.50
CA LYS A 172 -21.60 -5.56 -1.83
C LYS A 172 -20.69 -6.43 -0.96
N SER A 173 -21.25 -7.29 -0.13
CA SER A 173 -20.44 -8.18 0.72
C SER A 173 -20.26 -9.46 -0.08
N GLY A 174 -19.09 -9.63 -0.69
CA GLY A 174 -18.71 -10.89 -1.32
C GLY A 174 -18.57 -11.95 -0.25
N ASP A 175 -18.75 -13.22 -0.61
CA ASP A 175 -18.64 -14.31 0.35
C ASP A 175 -17.30 -14.19 1.12
N ARG A 176 -17.38 -14.25 2.45
CA ARG A 176 -16.22 -14.03 3.33
C ARG A 176 -15.08 -15.02 3.03
N CYS A 177 -15.40 -16.19 2.53
CA CYS A 177 -14.46 -17.24 2.16
C CYS A 177 -13.80 -16.96 0.82
N VAL A 178 -14.54 -16.46 -0.16
CA VAL A 178 -13.98 -15.98 -1.43
C VAL A 178 -13.00 -14.83 -1.18
N ASN A 179 -13.31 -13.93 -0.24
CA ASN A 179 -12.38 -12.86 0.15
C ASN A 179 -11.07 -13.40 0.76
N VAL A 180 -11.12 -14.50 1.52
CA VAL A 180 -9.91 -15.15 2.07
C VAL A 180 -9.09 -15.76 0.94
N MET A 181 -9.69 -16.53 0.04
CA MET A 181 -8.98 -17.11 -1.11
C MET A 181 -8.39 -16.04 -2.03
N GLN A 182 -9.14 -14.97 -2.28
CA GLN A 182 -8.65 -13.81 -3.01
C GLN A 182 -7.45 -13.17 -2.31
N SER A 183 -7.48 -13.04 -0.99
CA SER A 183 -6.36 -12.47 -0.24
C SER A 183 -5.11 -13.33 -0.37
N ILE A 184 -5.26 -14.67 -0.36
CA ILE A 184 -4.17 -15.63 -0.51
C ILE A 184 -3.55 -15.52 -1.91
N GLN A 185 -4.38 -15.52 -2.96
CA GLN A 185 -3.92 -15.49 -4.35
C GLN A 185 -3.41 -14.12 -4.79
N CYS A 186 -4.13 -13.05 -4.44
CA CYS A 186 -3.88 -11.70 -4.97
C CYS A 186 -3.17 -10.77 -3.98
N GLY A 187 -2.97 -11.21 -2.73
CA GLY A 187 -2.44 -10.38 -1.66
C GLY A 187 -3.47 -9.40 -1.07
N MET A 188 -3.03 -8.70 -0.04
CA MET A 188 -3.82 -7.76 0.74
C MET A 188 -3.40 -6.32 0.43
N ASN A 189 -4.31 -5.37 0.58
CA ASN A 189 -3.92 -3.96 0.46
C ASN A 189 -2.93 -3.61 1.58
N GLU A 190 -2.04 -2.66 1.28
CA GLU A 190 -1.16 -2.08 2.28
C GLU A 190 -1.96 -1.48 3.46
N LYS A 191 -1.41 -1.59 4.67
CA LYS A 191 -1.98 -1.04 5.90
C LYS A 191 -1.28 0.25 6.29
N SER A 192 -1.99 1.12 7.02
CA SER A 192 -1.39 2.31 7.65
C SER A 192 -0.30 1.95 8.67
N VAL A 193 -0.34 0.75 9.26
CA VAL A 193 0.76 0.21 10.08
C VAL A 193 1.56 -0.81 9.28
N ILE A 194 2.79 -0.43 8.93
CA ILE A 194 3.72 -1.27 8.18
C ILE A 194 4.68 -1.92 9.16
N ARG A 195 4.52 -3.22 9.37
CA ARG A 195 5.45 -4.00 10.19
C ARG A 195 6.61 -4.50 9.34
N GLN A 196 7.81 -4.03 9.65
CA GLN A 196 9.03 -4.45 8.97
C GLN A 196 10.21 -4.35 9.94
N SER A 197 10.86 -5.48 10.21
CA SER A 197 12.03 -5.50 11.10
C SER A 197 13.19 -4.73 10.49
N SER A 198 13.86 -3.92 11.32
CA SER A 198 15.17 -3.37 11.01
C SER A 198 16.22 -4.47 11.10
N ASP A 199 17.01 -4.68 10.05
CA ASP A 199 18.29 -5.38 10.21
C ASP A 199 19.23 -4.45 10.97
N ARG A 200 19.88 -4.93 12.03
CA ARG A 200 20.76 -4.13 12.90
C ARG A 200 22.14 -4.73 13.09
N TYR A 201 22.32 -5.99 12.70
CA TYR A 201 23.57 -6.72 12.93
C TYR A 201 24.50 -6.63 11.73
N ASN A 202 23.96 -6.39 10.53
CA ASN A 202 24.74 -6.28 9.30
C ASN A 202 24.40 -4.99 8.54
N THR A 203 24.52 -3.84 9.22
CA THR A 203 24.20 -2.53 8.65
C THR A 203 25.43 -1.68 8.43
N ILE A 204 25.44 -0.95 7.32
CA ILE A 204 26.45 0.08 7.04
C ILE A 204 26.21 1.32 7.89
N HIS A 205 24.94 1.66 8.15
CA HIS A 205 24.55 2.88 8.87
C HIS A 205 23.67 2.57 10.09
N PRO A 206 23.85 3.24 11.24
CA PRO A 206 23.08 2.97 12.47
C PRO A 206 21.57 3.17 12.31
N THR A 207 21.15 4.07 11.41
CA THR A 207 19.74 4.36 11.10
C THR A 207 19.28 3.83 9.73
N GLN A 208 19.98 2.81 9.21
CA GLN A 208 19.67 2.15 7.94
C GLN A 208 18.21 1.67 7.89
N LYS A 209 17.47 2.13 6.88
CA LYS A 209 16.08 1.71 6.68
C LYS A 209 16.03 0.38 5.89
N PRO A 210 15.11 -0.55 6.21
CA PRO A 210 14.96 -1.79 5.45
C PRO A 210 14.59 -1.54 4.00
N VAL A 211 15.30 -2.19 3.07
CA VAL A 211 15.02 -2.10 1.62
C VAL A 211 13.58 -2.46 1.29
N ARG A 212 13.02 -3.49 1.95
CA ARG A 212 11.62 -3.91 1.74
C ARG A 212 10.60 -2.84 2.14
N LEU A 213 10.83 -2.12 3.23
CA LEU A 213 9.99 -0.99 3.64
C LEU A 213 9.98 0.08 2.55
N LEU A 214 11.17 0.47 2.09
CA LEU A 214 11.32 1.49 1.06
C LEU A 214 10.65 1.05 -0.24
N GLY A 215 10.82 -0.20 -0.68
CA GLY A 215 10.14 -0.74 -1.86
C GLY A 215 8.61 -0.70 -1.77
N ARG A 216 8.03 -0.96 -0.59
CA ARG A 216 6.58 -0.84 -0.36
C ARG A 216 6.10 0.61 -0.49
N LEU A 217 6.84 1.55 0.11
CA LEU A 217 6.53 2.98 0.03
C LEU A 217 6.69 3.53 -1.40
N LEU A 218 7.75 3.12 -2.11
CA LEU A 218 7.95 3.45 -3.51
C LEU A 218 6.77 2.97 -4.36
N ALA A 219 6.27 1.76 -4.14
CA ALA A 219 5.11 1.26 -4.87
C ALA A 219 3.85 2.12 -4.64
N LEU A 220 3.68 2.70 -3.44
CA LEU A 220 2.54 3.57 -3.11
C LEU A 220 2.58 4.91 -3.84
N VAL A 221 3.77 5.46 -4.11
CA VAL A 221 3.92 6.86 -4.57
C VAL A 221 4.65 7.04 -5.90
N THR A 222 5.18 5.97 -6.49
CA THR A 222 5.92 5.99 -7.76
C THR A 222 5.47 4.87 -8.68
N LYS A 223 5.75 5.04 -9.98
CA LYS A 223 5.66 3.97 -10.99
C LYS A 223 7.07 3.52 -11.41
N GLU A 224 7.16 2.38 -12.09
CA GLU A 224 8.42 2.00 -12.76
C GLU A 224 8.91 3.11 -13.69
N GLY A 225 10.23 3.26 -13.77
CA GLY A 225 10.89 4.33 -14.53
C GLY A 225 10.91 5.70 -13.84
N ASP A 226 10.14 5.91 -12.76
CA ASP A 226 10.19 7.17 -12.02
C ASP A 226 11.54 7.37 -11.31
N THR A 227 11.92 8.64 -11.15
CA THR A 227 13.15 9.03 -10.43
C THR A 227 12.85 9.35 -8.98
N VAL A 228 13.61 8.72 -8.09
CA VAL A 228 13.56 8.93 -6.64
C VAL A 228 14.80 9.71 -6.21
N LEU A 229 14.60 10.81 -5.48
CA LEU A 229 15.68 11.58 -4.86
C LEU A 229 15.75 11.26 -3.37
N ASP A 230 16.93 10.86 -2.90
CA ASP A 230 17.24 10.72 -1.48
C ASP A 230 18.45 11.61 -1.13
N PRO A 231 18.23 12.80 -0.54
CA PRO A 231 19.33 13.71 -0.21
C PRO A 231 20.12 13.28 1.04
N PHE A 232 19.68 12.25 1.76
CA PHE A 232 20.31 11.77 3.01
C PHE A 232 20.41 10.23 2.98
N ALA A 233 21.12 9.73 1.97
CA ALA A 233 21.04 8.33 1.56
C ALA A 233 21.61 7.35 2.61
N GLY A 234 22.54 7.78 3.46
CA GLY A 234 23.22 6.94 4.44
C GLY A 234 23.80 5.69 3.76
N SER A 235 23.26 4.53 4.13
CA SER A 235 23.55 3.21 3.54
C SER A 235 23.08 2.97 2.09
N CYS A 236 22.57 3.99 1.39
CA CYS A 236 21.90 3.91 0.07
C CYS A 236 20.79 2.84 -0.03
N SER A 237 20.06 2.58 1.05
CA SER A 237 18.97 1.59 1.02
C SER A 237 17.84 1.98 0.07
N THR A 238 17.63 3.28 -0.16
CA THR A 238 16.68 3.81 -1.14
C THR A 238 17.09 3.46 -2.57
N ALA A 239 18.37 3.61 -2.92
CA ALA A 239 18.89 3.21 -4.23
C ALA A 239 18.72 1.71 -4.49
N VAL A 240 19.06 0.86 -3.51
CA VAL A 240 18.83 -0.60 -3.62
C VAL A 240 17.35 -0.92 -3.82
N ALA A 241 16.44 -0.24 -3.11
CA ALA A 241 15.01 -0.41 -3.31
C ALA A 241 14.56 0.03 -4.71
N CYS A 242 15.13 1.11 -5.25
CA CYS A 242 14.85 1.57 -6.60
C CYS A 242 15.31 0.55 -7.66
N ILE A 243 16.53 0.00 -7.52
CA ILE A 243 17.06 -1.06 -8.40
C ILE A 243 16.11 -2.26 -8.42
N ASN A 244 15.75 -2.79 -7.24
CA ASN A 244 14.87 -3.94 -7.10
C ASN A 244 13.46 -3.72 -7.65
N THR A 245 13.09 -2.48 -7.89
CA THR A 245 11.76 -2.09 -8.33
C THR A 245 11.77 -1.37 -9.67
N ASN A 246 12.87 -1.38 -10.42
CA ASN A 246 12.97 -0.71 -11.74
C ASN A 246 12.63 0.79 -11.69
N ARG A 247 13.10 1.51 -10.66
CA ARG A 247 13.04 2.98 -10.55
C ARG A 247 14.44 3.56 -10.74
N ASN A 248 14.48 4.77 -11.30
CA ASN A 248 15.70 5.58 -11.31
C ASN A 248 15.93 6.19 -9.93
N TYR A 249 17.19 6.46 -9.57
CA TYR A 249 17.51 7.06 -8.28
C TYR A 249 18.62 8.12 -8.38
N ILE A 250 18.56 9.09 -7.48
CA ILE A 250 19.62 10.07 -7.22
C ILE A 250 19.81 10.11 -5.70
N CYS A 251 21.03 9.89 -5.24
CA CYS A 251 21.34 9.81 -3.82
C CYS A 251 22.50 10.74 -3.49
N TYR A 252 22.38 11.46 -2.37
CA TYR A 252 23.47 12.25 -1.79
C TYR A 252 23.81 11.71 -0.41
N GLU A 253 25.10 11.65 -0.10
CA GLU A 253 25.63 11.33 1.22
C GLU A 253 26.85 12.23 1.45
N ILE A 254 26.91 12.88 2.61
CA ILE A 254 27.96 13.84 2.94
C ILE A 254 29.15 13.14 3.62
N ASP A 255 28.88 12.07 4.37
CA ASP A 255 29.91 11.29 5.03
C ASP A 255 30.61 10.37 4.04
N LYS A 256 31.92 10.58 3.87
CA LYS A 256 32.73 9.84 2.91
C LYS A 256 32.78 8.35 3.21
N GLU A 257 32.79 7.96 4.48
CA GLU A 257 32.85 6.55 4.87
C GLU A 257 31.56 5.83 4.48
N TYR A 258 30.40 6.41 4.80
CA TYR A 258 29.11 5.85 4.40
C TYR A 258 28.92 5.87 2.88
N TYR A 259 29.42 6.90 2.20
CA TYR A 259 29.42 6.96 0.74
C TYR A 259 30.20 5.80 0.11
N ASP A 260 31.46 5.60 0.51
CA ASP A 260 32.34 4.58 -0.05
C ASP A 260 31.80 3.15 0.20
N LEU A 261 31.29 2.89 1.41
CA LEU A 261 30.66 1.61 1.76
C LEU A 261 29.37 1.38 0.97
N SER A 262 28.56 2.42 0.77
CA SER A 262 27.31 2.34 0.01
C SER A 262 27.56 2.14 -1.48
N LEU A 263 28.60 2.74 -2.05
CA LEU A 263 28.98 2.51 -3.45
C LEU A 263 29.38 1.06 -3.69
N LYS A 264 30.18 0.47 -2.79
CA LYS A 264 30.52 -0.97 -2.82
C LYS A 264 29.29 -1.85 -2.71
N ARG A 265 28.29 -1.45 -1.90
CA ARG A 265 27.01 -2.17 -1.79
C ARG A 265 26.25 -2.13 -3.12
N LEU A 266 26.19 -0.99 -3.78
CA LEU A 266 25.48 -0.83 -5.06
C LEU A 266 26.16 -1.60 -6.20
N GLN A 267 27.48 -1.66 -6.23
CA GLN A 267 28.23 -2.42 -7.27
C GLN A 267 28.06 -3.94 -7.18
N LYS A 268 27.63 -4.48 -6.03
CA LYS A 268 27.38 -5.91 -5.84
C LYS A 268 25.97 -6.35 -6.26
N ASN A 269 25.06 -5.41 -6.50
CA ASN A 269 23.69 -5.68 -6.94
C ASN A 269 23.59 -5.52 -8.46
#